data_AF-A0A090WNK0-F1
#
_entry.id   AF-A0A090WNK0-F1
#
_cell.length_a   1.000
_cell.length_b   1.000
_cell.length_c   1.000
_cell.angle_alpha   90.00
_cell.angle_beta   90.00
_cell.angle_gamma   90.00
#
_symmetry.space_group_name_H-M   'P 1'
#
loop_
_entity.id
_entity.type
_entity.pdbx_description
1 polymer ?
#
loop_
_entity_poly.entity_id
_entity_poly.type
_entity_poly.pdbx_seq_one_letter_code
_entity_poly.pdbx_strand_id
1 'polypeptide(L)'
;MVDDSHGIGITGENGSGVFKTIQALNPKELIVCCSLGKGFGIQAGAIFGSKYRINKLESTAFFGGSSPAAPANLATIVSAENIYTAKRKTLKHNIDYFINNIENLERFKWMKTHPAFSFSNEQLNKHLENNNIIVTSFRYPDETSPIMSRIVISAAHTEEDINRLCEVLNGY
;
A
#
# COMPACT_ATOMS: atom_id res chain seq x y z
N MET A 1 15.59 5.62 -9.45
CA MET A 1 14.44 6.25 -8.76
C MET A 1 13.42 5.16 -8.49
N VAL A 2 12.79 5.16 -7.31
CA VAL A 2 11.78 4.17 -6.91
C VAL A 2 10.56 4.90 -6.37
N ASP A 3 9.36 4.49 -6.80
CA ASP A 3 8.11 4.87 -6.17
C ASP A 3 7.71 3.80 -5.15
N ASP A 4 7.68 4.18 -3.87
CA ASP A 4 7.34 3.32 -2.75
C ASP A 4 6.02 3.71 -2.08
N SER A 5 5.12 4.36 -2.82
CA SER A 5 3.82 4.80 -2.30
C SER A 5 2.97 3.68 -1.71
N HIS A 6 3.17 2.43 -2.15
CA HIS A 6 2.42 1.26 -1.69
C HIS A 6 3.18 0.42 -0.65
N GLY A 7 4.50 0.62 -0.47
CA GLY A 7 5.28 -0.08 0.56
C GLY A 7 5.52 0.77 1.80
N ILE A 8 5.71 2.08 1.67
CA ILE A 8 6.01 2.95 2.81
C ILE A 8 4.83 2.97 3.82
N GLY A 9 5.17 2.90 5.11
CA GLY A 9 4.23 2.74 6.20
C GLY A 9 3.73 1.30 6.41
N ILE A 10 4.00 0.38 5.47
CA ILE A 10 3.47 -0.99 5.47
C ILE A 10 4.59 -2.03 5.59
N THR A 11 5.50 -2.07 4.62
CA THR A 11 6.56 -3.08 4.53
C THR A 11 7.88 -2.57 5.10
N GLY A 12 8.85 -3.48 5.27
CA GLY A 12 10.15 -3.14 5.85
C GLY A 12 10.08 -2.90 7.37
N GLU A 13 11.26 -2.76 7.96
CA GLU A 13 11.37 -2.48 9.39
C GLU A 13 10.73 -1.13 9.71
N ASN A 14 9.85 -1.10 10.71
CA ASN A 14 9.09 0.10 11.11
C ASN A 14 8.30 0.78 9.98
N GLY A 15 7.95 0.04 8.91
CA GLY A 15 7.25 0.61 7.76
C GLY A 15 8.16 1.42 6.83
N SER A 16 9.47 1.15 6.80
CA SER A 16 10.44 1.86 5.94
C SER A 16 10.26 1.60 4.43
N GLY A 17 9.33 0.73 4.04
CA GLY A 17 9.14 0.30 2.67
C GLY A 17 10.34 -0.48 2.13
N VAL A 18 10.60 -0.35 0.83
CA VAL A 18 11.64 -1.10 0.11
C VAL A 18 13.03 -0.46 0.14
N PHE A 19 13.19 0.67 0.83
CA PHE A 19 14.45 1.45 0.82
C PHE A 19 15.70 0.58 1.06
N LYS A 20 15.74 -0.19 2.16
CA LYS A 20 16.89 -1.04 2.50
C LYS A 20 17.16 -2.10 1.43
N THR A 21 16.11 -2.71 0.88
CA THR A 21 16.21 -3.72 -0.17
C THR A 21 16.84 -3.14 -1.44
N ILE A 22 16.41 -1.96 -1.86
CA ILE A 22 16.94 -1.31 -3.06
C ILE A 22 18.35 -0.77 -2.81
N GLN A 23 18.62 -0.24 -1.62
CA GLN A 23 19.96 0.23 -1.25
C GLN A 23 21.00 -0.89 -1.34
N ALA A 24 20.63 -2.13 -0.97
CA ALA A 24 21.50 -3.30 -1.06
C ALA A 24 21.93 -3.66 -2.49
N LEU A 25 21.22 -3.18 -3.52
CA LEU A 25 21.60 -3.33 -4.93
C LEU A 25 22.75 -2.39 -5.34
N ASN A 26 23.27 -1.59 -4.40
CA ASN A 26 24.37 -0.63 -4.58
C ASN A 26 24.17 0.32 -5.78
N PRO A 27 23.03 1.03 -5.88
CA PRO A 27 22.82 2.00 -6.95
C PRO A 27 23.79 3.18 -6.79
N LYS A 28 24.23 3.75 -7.91
CA LYS A 28 25.05 4.99 -7.92
C LYS A 28 24.37 6.15 -7.18
N GLU A 29 23.04 6.23 -7.28
CA GLU A 29 22.21 7.18 -6.55
C GLU A 29 20.83 6.55 -6.30
N LEU A 30 20.34 6.65 -5.06
CA LEU A 30 19.00 6.21 -4.68
C LEU A 30 18.14 7.43 -4.33
N ILE A 31 17.03 7.55 -5.06
CA ILE A 31 15.94 8.48 -4.76
C ILE A 31 14.68 7.65 -4.62
N VAL A 32 14.00 7.78 -3.48
CA VAL A 32 12.71 7.15 -3.21
C VAL A 32 11.66 8.23 -3.10
N CYS A 33 10.59 8.13 -3.89
CA CYS A 33 9.41 8.97 -3.76
C CYS A 33 8.24 8.14 -3.23
N CYS A 34 7.33 8.77 -2.50
CA CYS A 34 6.12 8.10 -2.03
C CYS A 34 5.01 9.08 -1.68
N SER A 35 3.77 8.64 -1.88
CA SER A 35 2.61 9.22 -1.22
C SER A 35 2.58 8.83 0.25
N LEU A 36 2.36 9.80 1.14
CA LEU A 36 2.09 9.54 2.56
C LEU A 36 0.58 9.33 2.83
N GLY A 37 -0.26 9.49 1.81
CA GLY A 37 -1.72 9.35 1.90
C GLY A 37 -2.21 7.91 1.97
N LYS A 38 -1.32 6.93 1.78
CA LYS A 38 -1.64 5.49 1.82
C LYS A 38 -1.35 4.90 3.20
N GLY A 39 -0.19 4.25 3.36
CA GLY A 39 0.17 3.56 4.61
C GLY A 39 0.13 4.46 5.86
N PHE A 40 0.44 5.75 5.72
CA PHE A 40 0.37 6.70 6.83
C PHE A 40 -0.97 7.45 6.95
N GLY A 41 -1.81 7.44 5.91
CA GLY A 41 -3.10 8.15 5.91
C GLY A 41 -2.99 9.68 5.98
N ILE A 42 -1.88 10.25 5.50
CA ILE A 42 -1.60 11.69 5.62
C ILE A 42 -1.54 12.35 4.25
N GLN A 43 -2.25 13.47 4.08
CA GLN A 43 -2.21 14.25 2.84
C GLN A 43 -0.86 14.99 2.71
N ALA A 44 0.13 14.27 2.21
CA ALA A 44 1.48 14.73 1.90
C ALA A 44 2.18 13.74 0.95
N GLY A 45 3.32 14.15 0.41
CA GLY A 45 4.27 13.27 -0.27
C GLY A 45 5.66 13.45 0.34
N ALA A 46 6.54 12.49 0.09
CA ALA A 46 7.94 12.58 0.51
C ALA A 46 8.89 12.14 -0.61
N ILE A 47 10.06 12.76 -0.63
CA ILE A 47 11.20 12.35 -1.44
C ILE A 47 12.39 12.14 -0.49
N PHE A 48 12.98 10.96 -0.54
CA PHE A 48 14.19 10.61 0.19
C PHE A 48 15.34 10.46 -0.80
N GLY A 49 16.51 11.00 -0.44
CA GLY A 49 17.70 10.94 -1.27
C GLY A 49 18.92 11.49 -0.56
N SER A 50 20.04 11.58 -1.27
CA SER A 50 21.24 12.22 -0.72
C SER A 50 20.97 13.69 -0.37
N LYS A 51 21.69 14.22 0.64
CA LYS A 51 21.61 15.65 0.99
C LYS A 51 21.86 16.56 -0.22
N TYR A 52 22.82 16.18 -1.07
CA TYR A 52 23.10 16.88 -2.33
C TYR A 52 21.85 16.96 -3.23
N ARG A 53 21.16 15.82 -3.42
CA ARG A 53 19.97 15.75 -4.28
C ARG A 53 18.79 16.51 -3.70
N ILE A 54 18.53 16.37 -2.39
CA ILE A 54 17.44 17.08 -1.72
C ILE A 54 17.64 18.60 -1.81
N ASN A 55 18.84 19.11 -1.52
CA ASN A 55 19.14 20.54 -1.67
C ASN A 55 18.90 21.05 -3.10
N LYS A 56 19.23 20.24 -4.11
CA LYS A 56 18.97 20.59 -5.52
C LYS A 56 17.46 20.66 -5.81
N LEU A 57 16.66 19.74 -5.29
CA LEU A 57 15.20 19.74 -5.46
C LEU A 57 14.54 20.93 -4.74
N GLU A 58 14.95 21.20 -3.50
CA GLU A 58 14.45 22.32 -2.71
C GLU A 58 14.76 23.68 -3.34
N SER A 59 15.90 23.81 -4.04
CA SER A 59 16.28 25.04 -4.75
C SER A 59 15.48 25.32 -6.03
N THR A 60 14.59 24.42 -6.45
CA THR A 60 13.80 24.62 -7.66
C THR A 60 12.62 25.56 -7.42
N ALA A 61 12.24 26.35 -8.43
CA ALA A 61 11.02 27.15 -8.38
C ALA A 61 9.75 26.27 -8.22
N PHE A 62 9.80 25.01 -8.68
CA PHE A 62 8.72 24.05 -8.47
C PHE A 62 8.47 23.79 -6.97
N PHE A 63 9.53 23.56 -6.19
CA PHE A 63 9.40 23.39 -4.75
C PHE A 63 9.07 24.72 -4.06
N GLY A 64 9.80 25.78 -4.37
CA GLY A 64 9.62 27.09 -3.73
C GLY A 64 8.26 27.77 -4.00
N GLY A 65 7.63 27.47 -5.13
CA GLY A 65 6.30 27.98 -5.50
C GLY A 65 5.14 27.11 -5.05
N SER A 66 5.40 25.94 -4.44
CA SER A 66 4.35 25.02 -3.99
C SER A 66 3.94 25.30 -2.55
N SER A 67 2.64 25.16 -2.25
CA SER A 67 2.15 25.17 -0.88
C SER A 67 2.68 23.95 -0.11
N PRO A 68 3.22 24.11 1.12
CA PRO A 68 3.71 22.99 1.90
C PRO A 68 2.55 22.09 2.38
N ALA A 69 2.88 20.86 2.78
CA ALA A 69 1.95 20.01 3.50
C ALA A 69 1.45 20.71 4.78
N ALA A 70 0.19 20.47 5.15
CA ALA A 70 -0.41 21.09 6.34
C ALA A 70 0.45 20.80 7.59
N PRO A 71 0.79 21.80 8.42
CA PRO A 71 1.59 21.58 9.63
C PRO A 71 0.99 20.54 10.58
N ALA A 72 -0.35 20.49 10.69
CA ALA A 72 -1.06 19.48 11.48
C ALA A 72 -0.80 18.05 10.97
N ASN A 73 -0.77 17.85 9.65
CA ASN A 73 -0.47 16.56 9.04
C ASN A 73 0.96 16.10 9.36
N LEU A 74 1.92 17.03 9.31
CA LEU A 74 3.31 16.73 9.65
C LEU A 74 3.48 16.41 11.15
N ALA A 75 2.79 17.14 12.03
CA ALA A 75 2.77 16.86 13.46
C ALA A 75 2.17 15.49 13.78
N THR A 76 1.12 15.08 13.06
CA THR A 76 0.52 13.74 13.21
C THR A 76 1.51 12.64 12.86
N ILE A 77 2.27 12.76 11.76
CA ILE A 77 3.28 11.77 11.39
C ILE A 77 4.29 11.55 12.53
N VAL A 78 4.78 12.63 13.13
CA VAL A 78 5.78 12.59 14.20
C VAL A 78 5.21 12.00 15.49
N SER A 79 3.94 12.30 15.82
CA SER A 79 3.32 11.90 17.09
C SER A 79 2.63 10.53 17.05
N ALA A 80 2.28 10.01 15.88
CA ALA A 80 1.49 8.79 15.73
C ALA A 80 2.32 7.49 15.61
N GLU A 81 3.63 7.50 15.92
CA GLU A 81 4.52 6.33 15.78
C GLU A 81 3.98 5.07 16.45
N ASN A 82 3.49 5.20 17.69
CA ASN A 82 2.91 4.09 18.45
C ASN A 82 1.64 3.54 17.78
N ILE A 83 0.80 4.42 17.22
CA ILE A 83 -0.42 4.05 16.49
C ILE A 83 -0.04 3.28 15.22
N TYR A 84 0.90 3.79 14.43
CA TYR A 84 1.37 3.11 13.22
C TYR A 84 1.98 1.75 13.53
N THR A 85 2.76 1.65 14.60
CA THR A 85 3.36 0.38 15.03
C THR A 85 2.30 -0.64 15.44
N ALA A 86 1.30 -0.22 16.23
CA ALA A 86 0.18 -1.10 16.58
C ALA A 86 -0.62 -1.52 15.34
N LYS A 87 -0.98 -0.59 14.45
CA LYS A 87 -1.75 -0.88 13.23
C LYS A 87 -0.99 -1.76 12.24
N ARG A 88 0.33 -1.62 12.12
CA ARG A 88 1.16 -2.55 11.32
C ARG A 88 1.13 -3.98 11.86
N LYS A 89 1.14 -4.15 13.19
CA LYS A 89 1.01 -5.49 13.81
C LYS A 89 -0.36 -6.11 13.50
N THR A 90 -1.45 -5.35 13.65
CA THR A 90 -2.80 -5.79 13.27
C THR A 90 -2.88 -6.12 11.79
N LEU A 91 -2.34 -5.25 10.91
CA LEU A 91 -2.30 -5.50 9.48
C LEU A 91 -1.59 -6.81 9.15
N LYS A 92 -0.43 -7.05 9.75
CA LYS A 92 0.32 -8.28 9.55
C LYS A 92 -0.48 -9.51 9.98
N HIS A 93 -1.09 -9.47 11.17
CA HIS A 93 -1.98 -10.53 11.65
C HIS A 93 -3.11 -10.79 10.64
N ASN A 94 -3.79 -9.74 10.18
CA ASN A 94 -4.89 -9.85 9.23
C ASN A 94 -4.45 -10.44 7.87
N ILE A 95 -3.28 -10.04 7.37
CA ILE A 95 -2.71 -10.60 6.13
C ILE A 95 -2.40 -12.09 6.31
N ASP A 96 -1.70 -12.44 7.41
CA ASP A 96 -1.32 -13.83 7.69
C ASP A 96 -2.58 -14.70 7.92
N TYR A 97 -3.59 -14.16 8.59
CA TYR A 97 -4.88 -14.82 8.82
C TYR A 97 -5.62 -15.07 7.50
N PHE A 98 -5.72 -14.07 6.62
CA PHE A 98 -6.32 -14.24 5.30
C PHE A 98 -5.60 -15.32 4.47
N ILE A 99 -4.26 -15.26 4.42
CA ILE A 99 -3.43 -16.22 3.65
C ILE A 99 -3.60 -17.65 4.15
N ASN A 100 -3.74 -17.85 5.46
CA ASN A 100 -3.87 -19.19 6.05
C ASN A 100 -5.25 -19.82 5.87
N ASN A 101 -6.29 -19.01 5.62
CA ASN A 101 -7.68 -19.48 5.53
C ASN A 101 -8.23 -19.48 4.10
N ILE A 102 -7.57 -18.81 3.16
CA ILE A 102 -7.98 -18.81 1.75
C ILE A 102 -7.46 -20.04 1.01
N GLU A 103 -8.35 -20.65 0.23
CA GLU A 103 -8.01 -21.71 -0.73
C GLU A 103 -7.65 -21.11 -2.09
N ASN A 104 -6.85 -21.84 -2.88
CA ASN A 104 -6.45 -21.44 -4.22
C ASN A 104 -5.80 -20.04 -4.30
N LEU A 105 -4.92 -19.73 -3.34
CA LEU A 105 -4.22 -18.45 -3.23
C LEU A 105 -3.44 -18.07 -4.52
N GLU A 106 -3.05 -19.06 -5.32
CA GLU A 106 -2.41 -18.89 -6.63
C GLU A 106 -3.28 -18.17 -7.67
N ARG A 107 -4.60 -18.05 -7.44
CA ARG A 107 -5.50 -17.21 -8.26
C ARG A 107 -5.15 -15.73 -8.17
N PHE A 108 -4.42 -15.31 -7.14
CA PHE A 108 -4.06 -13.92 -6.89
C PHE A 108 -2.58 -13.66 -7.16
N LYS A 109 -2.28 -12.49 -7.72
CA LYS A 109 -0.94 -11.91 -7.69
C LYS A 109 -0.76 -11.14 -6.39
N TRP A 110 0.16 -11.59 -5.56
CA TRP A 110 0.41 -11.01 -4.24
C TRP A 110 1.90 -11.11 -3.87
N MET A 111 2.27 -10.43 -2.78
CA MET A 111 3.62 -10.47 -2.23
C MET A 111 3.53 -10.66 -0.72
N LYS A 112 4.43 -11.49 -0.17
CA LYS A 112 4.53 -11.69 1.28
C LYS A 112 4.67 -10.35 1.99
N THR A 113 3.96 -10.17 3.10
CA THR A 113 3.89 -8.93 3.91
C THR A 113 3.19 -7.73 3.27
N HIS A 114 2.67 -7.84 2.04
CA HIS A 114 1.93 -6.77 1.38
C HIS A 114 0.42 -7.08 1.33
N PRO A 115 -0.48 -6.12 1.65
CA PRO A 115 -1.92 -6.38 1.82
C PRO A 115 -2.74 -6.53 0.53
N ALA A 116 -2.12 -6.37 -0.64
CA ALA A 116 -2.84 -6.34 -1.91
C ALA A 116 -2.79 -7.68 -2.64
N PHE A 117 -3.96 -8.17 -3.02
CA PHE A 117 -4.16 -9.40 -3.78
C PHE A 117 -4.88 -9.04 -5.08
N SER A 118 -4.13 -9.06 -6.19
CA SER A 118 -4.64 -8.62 -7.51
C SER A 118 -5.13 -9.80 -8.33
N PHE A 119 -6.22 -9.63 -9.07
CA PHE A 119 -6.81 -10.65 -9.95
C PHE A 119 -7.52 -9.96 -11.13
N SER A 120 -7.88 -10.72 -12.17
CA SER A 120 -8.53 -10.20 -13.38
C SER A 120 -9.77 -11.01 -13.81
N ASN A 121 -10.31 -11.83 -12.92
CA ASN A 121 -11.50 -12.63 -13.19
C ASN A 121 -12.78 -11.80 -12.93
N GLU A 122 -13.47 -11.40 -14.00
CA GLU A 122 -14.71 -10.63 -13.93
C GLU A 122 -15.85 -11.38 -13.22
N GLN A 123 -15.93 -12.70 -13.37
CA GLN A 123 -16.96 -13.52 -12.72
C GLN A 123 -16.72 -13.58 -11.21
N LEU A 124 -15.46 -13.70 -10.79
CA LEU A 124 -15.10 -13.61 -9.38
C LEU A 124 -15.46 -12.23 -8.80
N ASN A 125 -15.22 -11.15 -9.55
CA ASN A 125 -15.60 -9.81 -9.12
C ASN A 125 -17.13 -9.69 -8.92
N LYS A 126 -17.94 -10.20 -9.87
CA LYS A 126 -19.40 -10.25 -9.75
C LYS A 126 -19.86 -11.13 -8.57
N HIS A 127 -19.18 -12.25 -8.34
CA HIS A 127 -19.48 -13.15 -7.21
C HIS A 127 -19.25 -12.44 -5.86
N LEU A 128 -18.15 -11.71 -5.72
CA LEU A 128 -17.87 -10.88 -4.55
C LEU A 128 -18.94 -9.80 -4.36
N GLU A 129 -19.29 -9.07 -5.43
CA GLU A 129 -20.32 -8.03 -5.40
C GLU A 129 -21.69 -8.59 -5.00
N ASN A 130 -22.11 -9.73 -5.57
CA ASN A 130 -23.36 -10.42 -5.21
C ASN A 130 -23.39 -10.89 -3.75
N ASN A 131 -22.23 -11.05 -3.12
CA ASN A 131 -22.07 -11.38 -1.70
C ASN A 131 -21.84 -10.15 -0.81
N ASN A 132 -22.09 -8.94 -1.33
CA ASN A 132 -21.90 -7.64 -0.65
C ASN A 132 -20.44 -7.33 -0.28
N ILE A 133 -19.47 -7.85 -1.04
CA ILE A 133 -18.04 -7.55 -0.88
C ILE A 133 -17.59 -6.70 -2.06
N ILE A 134 -17.25 -5.43 -1.77
CA ILE A 134 -16.79 -4.49 -2.78
C ILE A 134 -15.26 -4.52 -2.83
N VAL A 135 -14.71 -4.74 -4.02
CA VAL A 135 -13.27 -4.63 -4.28
C VAL A 135 -13.00 -3.51 -5.27
N THR A 136 -11.75 -3.06 -5.33
CA THR A 136 -11.34 -2.16 -6.42
C THR A 136 -11.35 -2.97 -7.71
N SER A 137 -12.10 -2.52 -8.74
CA SER A 137 -12.22 -3.22 -10.01
C SER A 137 -12.50 -2.23 -11.14
N PHE A 138 -11.53 -2.01 -12.01
CA PHE A 138 -11.66 -1.13 -13.18
C PHE A 138 -10.70 -1.53 -14.30
N ARG A 139 -10.99 -1.13 -15.54
CA ARG A 139 -10.09 -1.30 -16.68
C ARG A 139 -9.04 -0.19 -16.66
N TYR A 140 -7.78 -0.53 -16.90
CA TYR A 140 -6.67 0.42 -16.83
C TYR A 140 -5.58 0.13 -17.88
N PRO A 141 -5.06 1.15 -18.60
CA PRO A 141 -5.31 2.59 -18.39
C PRO A 141 -6.60 3.12 -19.04
N ASP A 142 -7.22 2.36 -19.93
CA ASP A 142 -8.42 2.78 -20.67
C ASP A 142 -9.54 1.72 -20.65
N GLU A 143 -10.69 2.05 -21.22
CA GLU A 143 -11.88 1.18 -21.28
C GLU A 143 -11.69 -0.10 -22.09
N THR A 144 -10.66 -0.19 -22.93
CA THR A 144 -10.36 -1.39 -23.71
C THR A 144 -9.39 -2.33 -22.99
N SER A 145 -8.83 -1.86 -21.88
CA SER A 145 -7.79 -2.57 -21.15
C SER A 145 -8.35 -3.75 -20.34
N PRO A 146 -7.49 -4.72 -19.96
CA PRO A 146 -7.88 -5.79 -19.06
C PRO A 146 -8.45 -5.24 -17.75
N ILE A 147 -9.41 -5.96 -17.17
CA ILE A 147 -9.91 -5.61 -15.85
C ILE A 147 -8.79 -5.86 -14.82
N MET A 148 -8.59 -4.87 -13.96
CA MET A 148 -7.65 -4.95 -12.86
C MET A 148 -8.45 -4.87 -11.57
N SER A 149 -8.58 -6.01 -10.91
CA SER A 149 -9.29 -6.12 -9.64
C SER A 149 -8.30 -6.35 -8.50
N ARG A 150 -8.60 -5.81 -7.32
CA ARG A 150 -7.71 -5.89 -6.15
C ARG A 150 -8.50 -5.94 -4.85
N ILE A 151 -8.24 -6.97 -4.07
CA ILE A 151 -8.57 -7.03 -2.64
C ILE A 151 -7.42 -6.37 -1.88
N VAL A 152 -7.75 -5.49 -0.92
CA VAL A 152 -6.76 -4.84 -0.05
C VAL A 152 -7.14 -5.10 1.41
N ILE A 153 -6.40 -5.98 2.07
CA ILE A 153 -6.56 -6.23 3.50
C ILE A 153 -6.04 -5.01 4.27
N SER A 154 -6.71 -4.66 5.36
CA SER A 154 -6.38 -3.48 6.15
C SER A 154 -6.40 -3.81 7.65
N ALA A 155 -5.76 -2.97 8.45
CA ALA A 155 -5.80 -3.07 9.92
C ALA A 155 -7.15 -2.67 10.53
N ALA A 156 -8.12 -2.28 9.71
CA ALA A 156 -9.48 -1.97 10.13
C ALA A 156 -10.44 -3.15 9.98
N HIS A 157 -10.10 -4.14 9.15
CA HIS A 157 -10.89 -5.36 9.04
C HIS A 157 -10.81 -6.16 10.35
N THR A 158 -11.96 -6.65 10.77
CA THR A 158 -12.12 -7.63 11.86
C THR A 158 -11.80 -9.04 11.36
N GLU A 159 -11.66 -10.01 12.27
CA GLU A 159 -11.49 -11.41 11.87
C GLU A 159 -12.76 -11.94 11.18
N GLU A 160 -13.94 -11.48 11.59
CA GLU A 160 -15.22 -11.79 10.98
C GLU A 160 -15.28 -11.31 9.52
N ASP A 161 -14.79 -10.10 9.23
CA ASP A 161 -14.71 -9.58 7.86
C ASP A 161 -13.82 -10.48 6.97
N ILE A 162 -12.68 -10.93 7.51
CA ILE A 162 -11.73 -11.76 6.78
C ILE A 162 -12.29 -13.19 6.60
N ASN A 163 -12.93 -13.75 7.62
CA ASN A 163 -13.59 -15.04 7.53
C ASN A 163 -14.70 -15.02 6.48
N ARG A 164 -15.55 -14.00 6.50
CA ARG A 164 -16.60 -13.83 5.49
C ARG A 164 -16.02 -13.73 4.09
N LEU A 165 -14.91 -13.00 3.91
CA LEU A 165 -14.21 -12.93 2.64
C LEU A 165 -13.67 -14.29 2.20
N CYS A 166 -12.99 -15.03 3.08
CA CYS A 166 -12.48 -16.37 2.80
C CYS A 166 -13.59 -17.36 2.43
N GLU A 167 -14.70 -17.38 3.17
CA GLU A 167 -15.86 -18.23 2.86
C GLU A 167 -16.40 -17.99 1.44
N VAL A 168 -16.57 -16.72 1.05
CA VAL A 168 -17.08 -16.36 -0.28
C VAL A 168 -16.09 -16.75 -1.38
N LEU A 169 -14.79 -16.58 -1.14
CA LEU A 169 -13.73 -16.91 -2.09
C LEU A 169 -13.54 -18.42 -2.25
N ASN A 170 -13.59 -19.17 -1.15
CA ASN A 170 -13.42 -20.62 -1.16
C ASN A 170 -14.64 -21.33 -1.76
N GLY A 171 -15.83 -20.73 -1.64
CA GLY A 171 -17.05 -21.21 -2.28
C GLY A 171 -17.18 -20.93 -3.78
N TYR A 172 -16.17 -20.32 -4.41
CA TYR A 172 -16.13 -19.98 -5.84
C TYR A 172 -15.22 -20.91 -6.64
#